data_AF-A0A847H987-F1
#
_entry.id   AF-A0A847H987-F1
#
_cell.length_a   1.000
_cell.length_b   1.000
_cell.length_c   1.000
_cell.angle_alpha   90.00
_cell.angle_beta   90.00
_cell.angle_gamma   90.00
#
_symmetry.space_group_name_H-M   'P 1'
#
loop_
_entity.id
_entity.type
_entity.pdbx_description
1 polymer ?
#
loop_
_entity_poly.entity_id
_entity_poly.type
_entity_poly.pdbx_seq_one_letter_code
_entity_poly.pdbx_strand_id
1 'polypeptide(L)' 'LGFEIKGDKDPHWTGSNMPADTFGHFGQSGTYLWVAPNTGRAMVALTDRPFGDWAKPLWSETNAAIWEELAG' A
#
# COMPACT_ATOMS: atom_id res chain seq x y z
N LEU A 1 6.87 16.51 -3.01
CA LEU A 1 6.49 15.10 -2.77
C LEU A 1 6.02 15.01 -1.33
N GLY A 2 4.82 14.51 -1.07
CA GLY A 2 4.21 14.45 0.26
C GLY A 2 3.49 13.13 0.47
N PHE A 3 3.22 12.75 1.72
CA PHE A 3 2.52 11.51 2.00
C PHE A 3 1.02 11.62 1.68
N GLU A 4 0.39 10.47 1.51
CA GLU A 4 -1.03 10.27 1.28
C GLU A 4 -1.62 9.48 2.45
N ILE A 5 -2.84 9.83 2.87
CA ILE A 5 -3.68 9.01 3.76
C ILE A 5 -4.65 8.22 2.88
N LYS A 6 -4.83 6.93 3.16
CA LYS A 6 -5.74 6.02 2.41
C LYS A 6 -7.17 6.54 2.42
N GLY A 7 -7.72 6.82 3.60
CA GLY A 7 -9.14 7.13 3.77
C GLY A 7 -10.03 6.01 3.20
N ASP A 8 -11.10 6.42 2.52
CA ASP A 8 -12.09 5.53 1.90
C ASP A 8 -11.86 5.32 0.39
N LYS A 9 -10.64 5.58 -0.10
CA LYS A 9 -10.34 5.45 -1.54
C LYS A 9 -10.43 3.99 -2.00
N ASP A 10 -11.20 3.77 -3.05
CA ASP A 10 -11.36 2.50 -3.74
C ASP A 10 -11.68 2.76 -5.24
N PRO A 11 -10.86 2.30 -6.20
CA PRO A 11 -9.62 1.54 -6.03
C PRO A 11 -8.46 2.37 -5.46
N HIS A 12 -7.53 1.70 -4.77
CA HIS A 12 -6.33 2.31 -4.20
C HIS A 12 -5.14 1.35 -4.25
N TRP A 13 -3.91 1.88 -4.14
CA TRP A 13 -2.68 1.07 -4.19
C TRP A 13 -2.41 0.27 -2.91
N THR A 14 -3.05 0.64 -1.80
CA THR A 14 -3.07 -0.15 -0.56
C THR A 14 -4.16 -1.24 -0.63
N GLY A 15 -4.12 -2.19 0.30
CA GLY A 15 -5.13 -3.25 0.39
C GLY A 15 -6.52 -2.72 0.79
N SER A 16 -7.57 -3.34 0.25
CA SER A 16 -8.97 -2.99 0.54
C SER A 16 -9.37 -3.24 2.01
N ASN A 17 -8.75 -4.24 2.63
CA ASN A 17 -8.94 -4.65 4.03
C ASN A 17 -8.10 -3.81 5.03
N MET A 18 -7.32 -2.84 4.56
CA MET A 18 -6.45 -2.03 5.42
C MET A 18 -7.20 -0.84 6.07
N PRO A 19 -6.82 -0.44 7.30
CA PRO A 19 -7.41 0.69 8.00
C PRO A 19 -7.39 2.01 7.21
N ALA A 20 -8.43 2.82 7.34
CA ALA A 20 -8.56 4.11 6.65
C ALA A 20 -7.47 5.14 7.04
N ASP A 21 -6.90 5.01 8.24
CA ASP A 21 -5.81 5.85 8.75
C ASP A 21 -4.41 5.38 8.29
N THR A 22 -4.33 4.34 7.45
CA THR A 22 -3.08 3.94 6.77
C THR A 22 -2.56 5.13 5.97
N PHE A 23 -1.29 5.46 6.15
CA PHE A 23 -0.63 6.54 5.41
C PHE A 23 0.68 6.06 4.77
N GLY A 24 1.11 6.74 3.72
CA GLY A 24 2.30 6.34 2.99
C GLY A 24 2.53 7.15 1.73
N HIS A 25 3.28 6.60 0.78
CA HIS A 25 3.44 7.19 -0.53
C HIS A 25 3.89 6.13 -1.54
N PHE A 26 3.48 6.31 -2.80
CA PHE A 26 4.04 5.55 -3.92
C PHE A 26 4.75 6.48 -4.91
N GLY A 27 5.70 5.92 -5.65
CA GLY A 27 6.48 6.61 -6.67
C GLY A 27 6.31 5.97 -8.04
N GLN A 28 6.38 6.78 -9.09
CA GLN A 28 6.32 6.32 -10.49
C GLN A 28 7.45 5.36 -10.86
N SER A 29 8.53 5.30 -10.08
CA SER A 29 9.61 4.33 -10.22
C SER A 29 9.23 2.90 -9.79
N GLY A 30 7.99 2.65 -9.37
CA GLY A 30 7.54 1.31 -8.97
C GLY A 30 7.85 0.98 -7.52
N THR A 31 7.78 1.96 -6.64
CA THR A 31 8.10 1.81 -5.21
C THR A 31 6.97 2.36 -4.36
N TYR A 32 6.73 1.77 -3.19
CA TYR A 32 5.85 2.36 -2.19
C TYR A 32 6.30 2.03 -0.76
N LEU A 33 5.82 2.83 0.18
CA LEU A 33 5.81 2.52 1.61
C LEU A 33 4.43 2.86 2.18
N TRP A 34 3.94 2.02 3.09
CA TRP A 34 2.79 2.34 3.92
C TRP A 34 3.06 2.03 5.40
N VAL A 35 2.37 2.74 6.27
CA VAL A 35 2.36 2.59 7.73
C VAL A 35 0.90 2.56 8.17
N ALA A 36 0.53 1.53 8.94
CA ALA A 36 -0.79 1.41 9.57
C ALA A 36 -0.65 1.82 11.05
N PRO A 37 -1.01 3.07 11.42
CA PRO A 37 -0.79 3.57 12.77
C PRO A 37 -1.54 2.72 13.81
N ASN A 38 -1.06 2.74 15.05
CA ASN A 38 -1.62 1.99 16.18
C ASN A 38 -1.60 0.45 16.04
N THR A 39 -1.12 -0.10 14.93
CA THR A 39 -1.01 -1.55 14.71
C THR A 39 0.43 -2.07 14.78
N GLY A 40 1.42 -1.17 14.75
CA GLY A 40 2.83 -1.53 14.71
C GLY A 40 3.29 -2.12 13.36
N ARG A 41 2.47 -2.01 12.31
CA ARG A 41 2.73 -2.62 10.99
C ARG A 41 3.09 -1.57 9.96
N ALA A 42 4.06 -1.91 9.12
CA ALA A 42 4.50 -1.12 7.98
C ALA A 42 5.06 -2.04 6.90
N MET A 43 5.13 -1.54 5.66
CA MET A 43 5.73 -2.26 4.54
C MET A 43 6.47 -1.29 3.62
N VAL A 44 7.52 -1.82 3.00
CA VAL A 44 8.24 -1.18 1.90
C VAL A 44 8.27 -2.15 0.74
N ALA A 45 7.93 -1.67 -0.46
CA ALA A 45 8.13 -2.39 -1.70
C ALA A 45 9.02 -1.58 -2.63
N LEU A 46 10.10 -2.21 -3.09
CA LEU A 46 11.01 -1.68 -4.10
C LEU A 46 11.02 -2.66 -5.28
N THR A 47 10.76 -2.16 -6.48
CA THR A 47 10.81 -2.95 -7.70
C THR A 47 11.72 -2.27 -8.72
N ASP A 48 12.06 -2.99 -9.79
CA ASP A 48 12.89 -2.54 -10.90
C ASP A 48 12.05 -2.08 -12.12
N ARG A 49 10.73 -1.95 -11.95
CA ARG A 49 9.79 -1.63 -13.04
C ARG A 49 8.94 -0.40 -12.70
N PRO A 50 8.86 0.62 -13.57
CA PRO A 50 7.99 1.78 -13.34
C PRO A 50 6.53 1.40 -13.11
N PHE A 51 5.82 2.21 -12.31
CA PHE A 51 4.39 2.05 -12.07
C PHE A 51 3.59 2.08 -13.39
N GLY A 52 2.56 1.25 -13.47
CA GLY A 52 1.71 1.14 -14.65
C GLY A 52 0.60 0.12 -14.44
N ASP A 53 -0.02 -0.34 -15.52
CA ASP A 53 -1.18 -1.24 -15.45
C ASP A 53 -0.88 -2.57 -14.75
N TRP A 54 0.37 -3.04 -14.81
CA TRP A 54 0.80 -4.25 -14.09
C TRP A 54 0.69 -4.09 -12.57
N ALA A 55 0.94 -2.89 -12.04
CA ALA A 55 1.02 -2.63 -10.60
C ALA A 55 -0.36 -2.42 -9.97
N LYS A 56 -1.33 -1.88 -10.72
CA LYS A 56 -2.65 -1.50 -10.19
C LYS A 56 -3.38 -2.65 -9.47
N PRO A 57 -3.59 -3.83 -10.09
CA PRO A 57 -4.20 -4.96 -9.37
C PRO A 57 -3.24 -5.56 -8.34
N LEU A 58 -1.99 -5.81 -8.73
CA LEU A 58 -1.04 -6.56 -7.92
C LEU A 58 -0.66 -5.86 -6.61
N TRP A 59 -0.54 -4.53 -6.58
CA TRP A 59 -0.19 -3.80 -5.37
C TRP A 59 -1.30 -3.87 -4.33
N SER A 60 -2.55 -3.68 -4.74
CA SER A 60 -3.69 -3.77 -3.81
C SER A 60 -3.84 -5.20 -3.27
N GLU A 61 -3.76 -6.21 -4.13
CA GLU A 61 -3.83 -7.63 -3.76
C GLU A 61 -2.69 -8.04 -2.81
N THR A 62 -1.45 -7.66 -3.13
CA THR A 62 -0.28 -7.96 -2.30
C THR A 62 -0.40 -7.32 -0.92
N ASN A 63 -0.80 -6.04 -0.88
CA ASN A 63 -0.95 -5.33 0.38
C ASN A 63 -2.08 -5.92 1.24
N ALA A 64 -3.18 -6.35 0.62
CA ALA A 64 -4.27 -7.02 1.32
C ALA A 64 -3.81 -8.37 1.91
N ALA A 65 -3.06 -9.16 1.16
CA ALA A 65 -2.53 -10.45 1.61
C ALA A 65 -1.51 -10.30 2.75
N ILE A 66 -0.56 -9.35 2.63
CA ILE A 66 0.42 -9.07 3.69
C ILE A 66 -0.28 -8.54 4.95
N TRP A 67 -1.32 -7.72 4.80
CA TRP A 67 -2.10 -7.25 5.95
C TRP A 67 -2.75 -8.40 6.72
N GLU A 68 -3.36 -9.35 6.01
CA GLU A 68 -3.95 -10.55 6.61
C GLU A 68 -2.91 -11.42 7.30
N GLU A 69 -1.76 -11.65 6.65
CA GLU A 69 -0.66 -12.44 7.23
C GLU A 69 -0.13 -11.82 8.52
N LEU A 70 0.00 -10.49 8.58
CA LEU A 70 0.46 -9.77 9.78
C LEU A 70 -0.64 -9.63 10.86
N ALA A 71 -1.88 -9.98 10.54
CA ALA A 71 -3.01 -9.93 11.46
C ALA A 71 -3.24 -11.23 12.25
N GLY A 72 -2.63 -12.34 11.82
CA GLY A 72 -2.51 -13.58 12.60
C GLY A 72 -1.50 -13.47 13.74
#